data_AF-A0AAN7E8B5-F1
#
_entry.id   AF-A0AAN7E8B5-F1
#
_cell.length_a   1.000
_cell.length_b   1.000
_cell.length_c   1.000
_cell.angle_alpha   90.00
_cell.angle_beta   90.00
_cell.angle_gamma   90.00
#
_symmetry.space_group_name_H-M   'P 1'
#
loop_
_entity.id
_entity.type
_entity.pdbx_description
1 polymer ?
#
loop_
_entity_poly.entity_id
_entity_poly.type
_entity_poly.pdbx_seq_one_letter_code
_entity_poly.pdbx_strand_id
1 'polypeptide(L)'
;MATLSSLMSMAPQKAIIAETGEHVDVNAVEMNRVLAVKAGDFIPIDGIVVEGKCEVDEKMLTGESFPVTKELDSTVWAGTINLNGYISVKTTALAKDSFVSRMAKLVEESHNKKSRAQRFIDNCAKCYIPVIMLIAVAFAVIPAAMRLPNEEYWFHLAIVVLVSTCPCALILSTPVVNFCALSKAATTGLLVKGGDYLEILAKVKTVAFDKTGTITRGEFVVTNFQVISDDVSLNALLYWVSSIESKSSHPMAAALVEYGRLHSIEPKPENVEDFQNFPGEGVFGKIDEKDIYIGNRRIRLRAGCAAEIEFQNMEGKTNVYIYCGATLVGTFSLSDTCRSGAMEAVEEIKSLDQMCHAYR
;
A
#
# COMPACT_ATOMS: atom_id res chain seq x y z
N MET A 1 -11.33 -14.26 4.60
CA MET A 1 -12.72 -13.79 4.83
C MET A 1 -12.79 -12.54 5.68
N ALA A 2 -12.11 -12.47 6.85
CA ALA A 2 -12.17 -11.29 7.75
C ALA A 2 -11.67 -9.95 7.14
N THR A 3 -10.71 -9.99 6.22
CA THR A 3 -10.19 -8.78 5.55
C THR A 3 -11.09 -8.26 4.43
N LEU A 4 -11.84 -9.16 3.76
CA LEU A 4 -12.80 -8.77 2.71
C LEU A 4 -14.09 -8.23 3.32
N SER A 5 -14.55 -8.82 4.43
CA SER A 5 -15.69 -8.29 5.18
C SER A 5 -15.43 -6.89 5.73
N SER A 6 -14.18 -6.61 6.16
CA SER A 6 -13.76 -5.25 6.55
C SER A 6 -13.90 -4.25 5.40
N LEU A 7 -13.43 -4.60 4.19
CA LEU A 7 -13.54 -3.76 3.00
C LEU A 7 -15.00 -3.52 2.56
N MET A 8 -15.85 -4.55 2.65
CA MET A 8 -17.27 -4.45 2.28
C MET A 8 -18.11 -3.73 3.35
N SER A 9 -17.69 -3.74 4.62
CA SER A 9 -18.33 -2.96 5.69
C SER A 9 -17.92 -1.48 5.72
N MET A 10 -16.94 -1.07 4.90
CA MET A 10 -16.38 0.29 4.88
C MET A 10 -17.17 1.27 4.02
N ALA A 11 -17.86 0.80 2.97
CA ALA A 11 -18.73 1.66 2.18
C ALA A 11 -20.10 1.77 2.90
N PRO A 12 -20.54 2.98 3.28
CA PRO A 12 -21.82 3.15 3.96
C PRO A 12 -22.97 2.70 3.05
N GLN A 13 -24.00 2.10 3.63
CA GLN A 13 -25.18 1.66 2.86
C GLN A 13 -26.17 2.79 2.58
N LYS A 14 -26.00 3.95 3.23
CA LYS A 14 -26.85 5.12 3.06
C LYS A 14 -26.03 6.35 2.70
N ALA A 15 -26.56 7.16 1.79
CA ALA A 15 -26.06 8.48 1.45
C ALA A 15 -27.12 9.54 1.79
N ILE A 16 -26.69 10.77 2.04
CA ILE A 16 -27.58 11.91 2.29
C ILE A 16 -27.56 12.80 1.04
N ILE A 17 -28.73 13.08 0.46
CA ILE A 17 -28.84 14.02 -0.66
C ILE A 17 -28.73 15.45 -0.14
N ALA A 18 -27.84 16.27 -0.72
CA ALA A 18 -27.60 17.64 -0.25
C ALA A 18 -28.82 18.55 -0.41
N GLU A 19 -29.60 18.38 -1.48
CA GLU A 19 -30.79 19.20 -1.77
C GLU A 19 -31.98 18.92 -0.84
N THR A 20 -32.20 17.66 -0.47
CA THR A 20 -33.41 17.24 0.28
C THR A 20 -33.13 16.85 1.73
N GLY A 21 -31.87 16.60 2.08
CA GLY A 21 -31.48 16.05 3.38
C GLY A 21 -31.95 14.60 3.60
N GLU A 22 -32.46 13.94 2.56
CA GLU A 22 -33.02 12.59 2.66
C GLU A 22 -31.93 11.52 2.65
N HIS A 23 -32.10 10.51 3.51
CA HIS A 23 -31.24 9.33 3.55
C HIS A 23 -31.71 8.31 2.51
N VAL A 24 -30.93 8.12 1.47
CA VAL A 24 -31.19 7.16 0.38
C VAL A 24 -30.17 6.03 0.40
N ASP A 25 -30.55 4.87 -0.12
CA ASP A 25 -29.60 3.77 -0.33
C ASP A 25 -28.57 4.18 -1.37
N VAL A 26 -27.29 3.88 -1.13
CA VAL A 26 -26.19 4.25 -2.03
C VAL A 26 -26.37 3.65 -3.43
N ASN A 27 -27.04 2.50 -3.56
CA ASN A 27 -27.35 1.89 -4.86
C ASN A 27 -28.42 2.63 -5.67
N ALA A 28 -29.25 3.45 -5.02
CA ALA A 28 -30.29 4.25 -5.67
C ALA A 28 -29.78 5.62 -6.14
N VAL A 29 -28.53 5.98 -5.82
CA VAL A 29 -27.93 7.27 -6.19
C VAL A 29 -27.41 7.22 -7.63
N GLU A 30 -27.89 8.15 -8.45
CA GLU A 30 -27.43 8.33 -9.83
C GLU A 30 -26.13 9.15 -9.93
N MET A 31 -25.48 9.11 -11.09
CA MET A 31 -24.33 9.96 -11.38
C MET A 31 -24.74 11.44 -11.44
N ASN A 32 -23.78 12.34 -11.16
CA ASN A 32 -23.97 13.79 -11.10
C ASN A 32 -24.93 14.28 -9.99
N ARG A 33 -25.28 13.42 -9.02
CA ARG A 33 -26.06 13.83 -7.85
C ARG A 33 -25.14 14.43 -6.79
N VAL A 34 -25.64 15.42 -6.06
CA VAL A 34 -24.88 16.07 -4.97
C VAL A 34 -25.25 15.43 -3.64
N LEU A 35 -24.25 14.89 -2.96
CA LEU A 35 -24.35 14.23 -1.67
C LEU A 35 -23.75 15.10 -0.58
N ALA A 36 -24.37 15.10 0.59
CA ALA A 36 -23.87 15.75 1.79
C ALA A 36 -23.06 14.76 2.62
N VAL A 37 -21.83 15.14 3.00
CA VAL A 37 -20.97 14.34 3.89
C VAL A 37 -20.56 15.19 5.08
N LYS A 38 -20.90 14.72 6.29
CA LYS A 38 -20.57 15.40 7.54
C LYS A 38 -19.22 14.93 8.09
N ALA A 39 -18.66 15.68 9.02
CA ALA A 39 -17.48 15.25 9.76
C ALA A 39 -17.78 13.93 10.52
N GLY A 40 -16.86 12.98 10.43
CA GLY A 40 -16.98 11.63 10.98
C GLY A 40 -17.67 10.61 10.06
N ASP A 41 -18.31 11.06 8.98
CA ASP A 41 -19.00 10.16 8.06
C ASP A 41 -18.06 9.62 6.97
N PHE A 42 -18.36 8.41 6.50
CA PHE A 42 -17.72 7.84 5.32
C PHE A 42 -18.25 8.47 4.04
N ILE A 43 -17.37 8.64 3.06
CA ILE A 43 -17.75 9.07 1.72
C ILE A 43 -18.44 7.88 1.01
N PRO A 44 -19.70 8.02 0.57
CA PRO A 44 -20.49 6.87 0.09
C PRO A 44 -20.14 6.45 -1.34
N ILE A 45 -19.82 7.38 -2.23
CA ILE A 45 -19.54 7.16 -3.65
C ILE A 45 -18.40 8.06 -4.08
N ASP A 46 -17.58 7.60 -5.03
CA ASP A 46 -16.54 8.42 -5.67
C ASP A 46 -17.16 9.68 -6.29
N GLY A 47 -16.48 10.82 -6.10
CA GLY A 47 -16.98 12.09 -6.56
C GLY A 47 -15.97 13.23 -6.51
N ILE A 48 -16.47 14.43 -6.80
CA ILE A 48 -15.70 15.68 -6.75
C ILE A 48 -16.38 16.62 -5.75
N VAL A 49 -15.58 17.27 -4.91
CA VAL A 49 -16.08 18.29 -3.96
C VAL A 49 -16.55 19.51 -4.74
N VAL A 50 -17.83 19.86 -4.60
CA VAL A 50 -18.45 21.04 -5.21
C VAL A 50 -18.66 22.18 -4.21
N GLU A 51 -18.60 21.89 -2.91
CA GLU A 51 -18.73 22.88 -1.86
C GLU A 51 -18.08 22.38 -0.56
N GLY A 52 -17.48 23.30 0.20
CA GLY A 52 -16.84 22.99 1.49
C GLY A 52 -15.34 22.69 1.39
N LYS A 53 -14.72 22.56 2.56
CA LYS A 53 -13.32 22.17 2.73
C LYS A 53 -13.23 21.19 3.89
N CYS A 54 -12.44 20.13 3.72
CA CYS A 54 -12.22 19.13 4.75
C CYS A 54 -10.87 18.42 4.64
N GLU A 55 -10.56 17.62 5.65
CA GLU A 55 -9.51 16.63 5.64
C GLU A 55 -10.12 15.23 5.56
N VAL A 56 -9.60 14.41 4.65
CA VAL A 56 -10.07 13.05 4.41
C VAL A 56 -8.99 12.05 4.80
N ASP A 57 -9.35 11.06 5.61
CA ASP A 57 -8.50 9.92 5.91
C ASP A 57 -8.58 8.90 4.76
N GLU A 58 -7.53 8.87 3.94
CA GLU A 58 -7.37 7.93 2.83
C GLU A 58 -6.50 6.72 3.19
N LYS A 59 -6.09 6.57 4.46
CA LYS A 59 -5.11 5.56 4.91
C LYS A 59 -5.45 4.14 4.49
N MET A 60 -6.74 3.79 4.50
CA MET A 60 -7.20 2.46 4.14
C MET A 60 -7.10 2.15 2.64
N LEU A 61 -7.08 3.18 1.78
CA LEU A 61 -6.99 3.04 0.33
C LEU A 61 -5.58 3.26 -0.19
N THR A 62 -4.92 4.34 0.25
CA THR A 62 -3.60 4.75 -0.26
C THR A 62 -2.46 4.24 0.61
N GLY A 63 -2.73 3.87 1.86
CA GLY A 63 -1.69 3.56 2.85
C GLY A 63 -1.00 4.79 3.43
N GLU A 64 -1.35 5.99 2.96
CA GLU A 64 -0.79 7.24 3.51
C GLU A 64 -1.33 7.48 4.92
N SER A 65 -0.44 7.74 5.87
CA SER A 65 -0.81 7.84 7.28
C SER A 65 -1.36 9.20 7.69
N PHE A 66 -1.21 10.22 6.83
CA PHE A 66 -1.67 11.58 7.08
C PHE A 66 -2.94 11.89 6.29
N PRO A 67 -3.91 12.62 6.87
CA PRO A 67 -5.10 13.05 6.17
C PRO A 67 -4.78 13.95 4.98
N VAL A 68 -5.55 13.79 3.91
CA VAL A 68 -5.41 14.59 2.68
C VAL A 68 -6.42 15.72 2.71
N THR A 69 -5.96 16.96 2.53
CA THR A 69 -6.86 18.13 2.44
C THR A 69 -7.63 18.10 1.12
N LYS A 70 -8.95 18.32 1.18
CA LYS A 70 -9.85 18.38 0.04
C LYS A 70 -10.55 19.74 0.02
N GLU A 71 -10.48 20.40 -1.13
CA GLU A 71 -11.10 21.68 -1.42
C GLU A 71 -11.99 21.56 -2.66
N LEU A 72 -12.54 22.68 -3.14
CA LEU A 72 -13.31 22.72 -4.38
C LEU A 72 -12.55 22.01 -5.53
N ASP A 73 -13.27 21.24 -6.34
CA ASP A 73 -12.74 20.43 -7.45
C ASP A 73 -11.81 19.26 -7.05
N SER A 74 -11.61 19.01 -5.75
CA SER A 74 -10.83 17.86 -5.30
C SER A 74 -11.59 16.54 -5.47
N THR A 75 -10.91 15.49 -5.90
CA THR A 75 -11.47 14.13 -6.00
C THR A 75 -11.50 13.46 -4.63
N VAL A 76 -12.63 12.81 -4.34
CA VAL A 76 -12.85 12.01 -3.14
C VAL A 76 -13.29 10.59 -3.50
N TRP A 77 -12.84 9.62 -2.70
CA TRP A 77 -13.02 8.20 -2.95
C TRP A 77 -14.04 7.60 -1.98
N ALA A 78 -14.84 6.66 -2.45
CA ALA A 78 -15.75 5.92 -1.59
C ALA A 78 -14.98 5.18 -0.48
N GLY A 79 -15.55 5.10 0.73
CA GLY A 79 -14.98 4.36 1.85
C GLY A 79 -13.85 5.07 2.62
N THR A 80 -13.47 6.29 2.22
CA THR A 80 -12.62 7.17 3.04
C THR A 80 -13.46 7.94 4.06
N ILE A 81 -12.83 8.42 5.13
CA ILE A 81 -13.53 9.11 6.23
C ILE A 81 -13.32 10.61 6.11
N ASN A 82 -14.40 11.36 6.10
CA ASN A 82 -14.32 12.80 6.27
C ASN A 82 -14.03 13.10 7.75
N LEU A 83 -12.87 13.67 8.08
CA LEU A 83 -12.48 13.90 9.48
C LEU A 83 -13.11 15.15 10.06
N ASN A 84 -13.23 16.21 9.27
CA ASN A 84 -13.68 17.51 9.73
C ASN A 84 -14.48 18.25 8.65
N GLY A 85 -15.21 19.29 9.04
CA GLY A 85 -15.98 20.10 8.10
C GLY A 85 -17.20 19.39 7.50
N TYR A 86 -17.87 20.11 6.61
CA TYR A 86 -19.03 19.65 5.87
C TYR A 86 -18.74 19.86 4.39
N ILE A 87 -18.92 18.82 3.57
CA ILE A 87 -18.69 18.89 2.14
C ILE A 87 -19.90 18.43 1.35
N SER A 88 -20.10 19.07 0.20
CA SER A 88 -21.02 18.63 -0.84
C SER A 88 -20.19 17.96 -1.94
N VAL A 89 -20.51 16.70 -2.24
CA VAL A 89 -19.78 15.87 -3.19
C VAL A 89 -20.68 15.53 -4.36
N LYS A 90 -20.27 15.87 -5.58
CA LYS A 90 -20.96 15.46 -6.81
C LYS A 90 -20.45 14.10 -7.25
N THR A 91 -21.35 13.12 -7.39
CA THR A 91 -21.01 11.74 -7.77
C THR A 91 -20.45 11.66 -9.19
N THR A 92 -19.32 10.97 -9.35
CA THR A 92 -18.68 10.72 -10.65
C THR A 92 -18.78 9.25 -11.10
N ALA A 93 -19.22 8.37 -10.21
CA ALA A 93 -19.43 6.95 -10.48
C ALA A 93 -20.75 6.46 -9.87
N LEU A 94 -21.19 5.27 -10.26
CA LEU A 94 -22.23 4.53 -9.55
C LEU A 94 -21.60 3.75 -8.39
N ALA A 95 -22.39 3.44 -7.36
CA ALA A 95 -21.94 2.68 -6.19
C ALA A 95 -21.17 1.39 -6.56
N LYS A 96 -21.74 0.61 -7.49
CA LYS A 96 -21.17 -0.65 -8.00
C LYS A 96 -19.84 -0.49 -8.75
N ASP A 97 -19.58 0.70 -9.27
CA ASP A 97 -18.39 1.03 -10.06
C ASP A 97 -17.41 1.92 -9.27
N SER A 98 -17.63 2.07 -7.96
CA SER A 98 -16.73 2.81 -7.07
C SER A 98 -15.35 2.15 -6.99
N PHE A 99 -14.35 2.92 -6.58
CA PHE A 99 -12.98 2.43 -6.37
C PHE A 99 -12.94 1.23 -5.42
N VAL A 100 -13.68 1.29 -4.30
CA VAL A 100 -13.80 0.19 -3.33
C VAL A 100 -14.45 -1.04 -3.96
N SER A 101 -15.52 -0.89 -4.72
CA SER A 101 -16.18 -2.02 -5.39
C SER A 101 -15.31 -2.68 -6.45
N ARG A 102 -14.57 -1.89 -7.24
CA ARG A 102 -13.59 -2.41 -8.20
C ARG A 102 -12.47 -3.16 -7.49
N MET A 103 -11.95 -2.62 -6.40
CA MET A 103 -10.90 -3.27 -5.61
C MET A 103 -11.39 -4.57 -4.97
N ALA A 104 -12.60 -4.57 -4.40
CA ALA A 104 -13.24 -5.78 -3.87
C ALA A 104 -13.39 -6.86 -4.97
N LYS A 105 -13.82 -6.47 -6.17
CA LYS A 105 -13.95 -7.36 -7.32
C LYS A 105 -12.60 -7.93 -7.77
N LEU A 106 -11.56 -7.10 -7.84
CA LEU A 106 -10.19 -7.54 -8.17
C LEU A 106 -9.65 -8.53 -7.13
N VAL A 107 -9.92 -8.30 -5.84
CA VAL A 107 -9.53 -9.21 -4.76
C VAL A 107 -10.31 -10.52 -4.84
N GLU A 108 -11.61 -10.48 -5.10
CA GLU A 108 -12.44 -11.68 -5.28
C GLU A 108 -12.00 -12.51 -6.49
N GLU A 109 -11.72 -11.85 -7.63
CA GLU A 109 -11.17 -12.48 -8.84
C GLU A 109 -9.77 -13.09 -8.60
N SER A 110 -9.01 -12.56 -7.64
CA SER A 110 -7.72 -13.12 -7.24
C SER A 110 -7.86 -14.37 -6.36
N HIS A 111 -8.90 -14.43 -5.52
CA HIS A 111 -9.13 -15.56 -4.62
C HIS A 111 -9.73 -16.79 -5.32
N ASN A 112 -10.52 -16.59 -6.38
CA ASN A 112 -11.14 -17.68 -7.13
C ASN A 112 -10.19 -18.39 -8.12
N LYS A 113 -8.89 -18.08 -8.09
CA LYS A 113 -7.89 -18.69 -8.97
C LYS A 113 -7.25 -19.89 -8.27
N LYS A 114 -7.43 -21.09 -8.84
CA LYS A 114 -6.67 -22.30 -8.45
C LYS A 114 -5.17 -22.11 -8.68
N SER A 115 -4.34 -22.76 -7.86
CA SER A 115 -2.88 -22.68 -8.00
C SER A 115 -2.36 -23.24 -9.30
N ARG A 116 -1.18 -22.78 -9.72
CA ARG A 116 -0.58 -23.22 -10.99
C ARG A 116 -0.24 -24.71 -10.92
N ALA A 117 0.25 -25.21 -9.78
CA ALA A 117 0.45 -26.65 -9.58
C ALA A 117 -0.89 -27.41 -9.61
N GLN A 118 -1.94 -26.89 -8.97
CA GLN A 118 -3.26 -27.52 -8.99
C GLN A 118 -3.85 -27.58 -10.42
N ARG A 119 -3.69 -26.52 -11.23
CA ARG A 119 -4.08 -26.52 -12.64
C ARG A 119 -3.27 -27.49 -13.48
N PHE A 120 -1.98 -27.66 -13.18
CA PHE A 120 -1.13 -28.62 -13.87
C PHE A 120 -1.62 -30.06 -13.61
N ILE A 121 -1.89 -30.41 -12.35
CA ILE A 121 -2.43 -31.72 -11.98
C ILE A 121 -3.82 -31.94 -12.60
N ASP A 122 -4.70 -30.94 -12.54
CA ASP A 122 -6.03 -31.00 -13.18
C ASP A 122 -5.90 -31.22 -14.70
N ASN A 123 -4.95 -30.58 -15.37
CA ASN A 123 -4.72 -30.75 -16.81
C ASN A 123 -4.10 -32.11 -17.15
N CYS A 124 -3.19 -32.63 -16.33
CA CYS A 124 -2.70 -33.99 -16.46
C CYS A 124 -3.84 -35.00 -16.29
N ALA A 125 -4.72 -34.80 -15.30
CA ALA A 125 -5.89 -35.65 -15.07
C ALA A 125 -6.85 -35.65 -16.28
N LYS A 126 -7.06 -34.50 -16.93
CA LYS A 126 -7.88 -34.39 -18.16
C LYS A 126 -7.38 -35.25 -19.32
N CYS A 127 -6.08 -35.50 -19.43
CA CYS A 127 -5.52 -36.39 -20.45
C CYS A 127 -5.44 -37.84 -19.97
N TYR A 128 -5.10 -38.04 -18.69
CA TYR A 128 -4.91 -39.35 -18.08
C TYR A 128 -6.20 -40.18 -17.98
N ILE A 129 -7.30 -39.56 -17.49
CA ILE A 129 -8.60 -40.21 -17.32
C ILE A 129 -9.14 -40.82 -18.63
N PRO A 130 -9.22 -40.08 -19.77
CA PRO A 130 -9.73 -40.65 -21.01
C PRO A 130 -8.82 -41.74 -21.58
N VAL A 131 -7.49 -41.62 -21.44
CA VAL A 131 -6.55 -42.65 -21.90
C VAL A 131 -6.77 -43.97 -21.16
N ILE A 132 -6.94 -43.93 -19.83
CA ILE A 132 -7.19 -45.13 -19.02
C ILE A 132 -8.55 -45.73 -19.33
N MET A 133 -9.56 -44.89 -19.51
CA MET A 133 -10.89 -45.35 -19.91
C MET A 133 -10.81 -46.10 -21.25
N LEU A 134 -10.07 -45.57 -22.22
CA LEU A 134 -9.88 -46.21 -23.53
C LEU A 134 -9.15 -47.54 -23.40
N ILE A 135 -8.08 -47.60 -22.59
CA ILE A 135 -7.36 -48.84 -22.30
C ILE A 135 -8.28 -49.87 -21.64
N ALA A 136 -9.03 -49.50 -20.60
CA ALA A 136 -9.96 -50.39 -19.90
C ALA A 136 -11.06 -50.93 -20.85
N VAL A 137 -11.62 -50.05 -21.69
CA VAL A 137 -12.60 -50.44 -22.72
C VAL A 137 -11.97 -51.38 -23.75
N ALA A 138 -10.73 -51.13 -24.18
CA ALA A 138 -10.02 -52.01 -25.12
C ALA A 138 -9.82 -53.42 -24.54
N PHE A 139 -9.50 -53.53 -23.25
CA PHE A 139 -9.40 -54.82 -22.55
C PHE A 139 -10.72 -55.60 -22.50
N ALA A 140 -11.87 -54.92 -22.53
CA ALA A 140 -13.18 -55.57 -22.59
C ALA A 140 -13.63 -55.87 -24.04
N VAL A 141 -13.43 -54.92 -24.96
CA VAL A 141 -14.00 -54.97 -26.32
C VAL A 141 -13.16 -55.81 -27.28
N ILE A 142 -11.83 -55.76 -27.22
CA ILE A 142 -10.97 -56.52 -28.15
C ILE A 142 -11.17 -58.03 -27.98
N PRO A 143 -11.17 -58.60 -26.75
CA PRO A 143 -11.38 -60.03 -26.57
C PRO A 143 -12.79 -60.50 -26.95
N ALA A 144 -13.81 -59.66 -26.68
CA ALA A 144 -15.19 -59.92 -27.07
C ALA A 144 -15.35 -59.92 -28.61
N ALA A 145 -14.74 -58.96 -29.31
CA ALA A 145 -14.78 -58.89 -30.77
C ALA A 145 -14.06 -60.07 -31.44
N MET A 146 -12.97 -60.55 -30.84
CA MET A 146 -12.20 -61.71 -31.32
C MET A 146 -12.78 -63.07 -30.87
N ARG A 147 -13.89 -63.08 -30.10
CA ARG A 147 -14.54 -64.28 -29.54
C ARG A 147 -13.57 -65.18 -28.76
N LEU A 148 -12.71 -64.58 -27.93
CA LEU A 148 -11.85 -65.35 -27.04
C LEU A 148 -12.68 -66.05 -25.95
N PRO A 149 -12.29 -67.26 -25.52
CA PRO A 149 -12.89 -67.90 -24.36
C PRO A 149 -12.62 -67.08 -23.08
N ASN A 150 -13.55 -67.17 -22.11
CA ASN A 150 -13.54 -66.50 -20.81
C ASN A 150 -13.82 -64.98 -20.83
N GLU A 151 -14.97 -64.56 -21.36
CA GLU A 151 -15.40 -63.14 -21.35
C GLU A 151 -15.41 -62.51 -19.94
N GLU A 152 -15.82 -63.27 -18.92
CA GLU A 152 -15.83 -62.82 -17.52
C GLU A 152 -14.42 -62.42 -17.02
N TYR A 153 -13.39 -63.13 -17.48
CA TYR A 153 -12.00 -62.85 -17.09
C TYR A 153 -11.51 -61.52 -17.65
N TRP A 154 -11.80 -61.24 -18.92
CA TRP A 154 -11.41 -59.99 -19.59
C TRP A 154 -12.17 -58.79 -19.04
N PHE A 155 -13.46 -58.97 -18.73
CA PHE A 155 -14.26 -57.95 -18.07
C PHE A 155 -13.75 -57.65 -16.65
N HIS A 156 -13.39 -58.69 -15.88
CA HIS A 156 -12.77 -58.53 -14.57
C HIS A 156 -11.43 -57.77 -14.68
N LEU A 157 -10.60 -58.10 -15.67
CA LEU A 157 -9.31 -57.42 -15.89
C LEU A 157 -9.50 -55.93 -16.23
N ALA A 158 -10.50 -55.57 -17.04
CA ALA A 158 -10.83 -54.19 -17.35
C ALA A 158 -11.18 -53.38 -16.09
N ILE A 159 -11.97 -53.95 -15.17
CA ILE A 159 -12.31 -53.32 -13.88
C ILE A 159 -11.07 -53.17 -12.99
N VAL A 160 -10.21 -54.21 -12.92
CA VAL A 160 -8.97 -54.15 -12.14
C VAL A 160 -8.05 -53.03 -12.64
N VAL A 161 -7.90 -52.89 -13.96
CA VAL A 161 -7.12 -51.79 -14.55
C VAL A 161 -7.75 -50.45 -14.22
N LEU A 162 -9.07 -50.29 -14.36
CA LEU A 162 -9.75 -49.02 -14.07
C LEU A 162 -9.56 -48.59 -12.61
N VAL A 163 -9.72 -49.51 -11.65
CA VAL A 163 -9.62 -49.23 -10.20
C VAL A 163 -8.17 -48.99 -9.78
N SER A 164 -7.22 -49.80 -10.26
CA SER A 164 -5.80 -49.68 -9.90
C SER A 164 -5.18 -48.35 -10.37
N THR A 165 -5.83 -47.66 -11.30
CA THR A 165 -5.28 -46.47 -11.94
C THR A 165 -5.91 -45.17 -11.40
N CYS A 166 -6.70 -45.20 -10.33
CA CYS A 166 -7.17 -43.96 -9.69
C CYS A 166 -5.98 -43.16 -9.12
N PRO A 167 -5.71 -41.92 -9.59
CA PRO A 167 -4.65 -41.08 -9.06
C PRO A 167 -5.12 -40.32 -7.80
N CYS A 168 -5.88 -41.01 -6.94
CA CYS A 168 -6.56 -40.45 -5.78
C CYS A 168 -5.58 -39.70 -4.84
N ALA A 169 -4.38 -40.27 -4.61
CA ALA A 169 -3.33 -39.66 -3.79
C ALA A 169 -2.66 -38.44 -4.45
N LEU A 170 -2.49 -38.47 -5.78
CA LEU A 170 -1.88 -37.36 -6.53
C LEU A 170 -2.75 -36.11 -6.45
N ILE A 171 -4.07 -36.26 -6.61
CA ILE A 171 -5.04 -35.15 -6.56
C ILE A 171 -5.09 -34.51 -5.17
N LEU A 172 -4.99 -35.31 -4.10
CA LEU A 172 -5.04 -34.82 -2.72
C LEU A 172 -3.73 -34.20 -2.23
N SER A 173 -2.60 -34.51 -2.87
CA SER A 173 -1.27 -34.08 -2.40
C SER A 173 -1.13 -32.55 -2.29
N THR A 174 -1.49 -31.80 -3.33
CA THR A 174 -1.34 -30.33 -3.39
C THR A 174 -2.20 -29.57 -2.39
N PRO A 175 -3.53 -29.81 -2.25
CA PRO A 175 -4.34 -29.07 -1.28
C PRO A 175 -3.91 -29.33 0.17
N VAL A 176 -3.48 -30.56 0.49
CA VAL A 176 -3.00 -30.90 1.83
C VAL A 176 -1.70 -30.17 2.15
N VAL A 177 -0.72 -30.18 1.23
CA VAL A 177 0.54 -29.46 1.43
C VAL A 177 0.31 -27.96 1.57
N ASN A 178 -0.55 -27.36 0.73
CA ASN A 178 -0.88 -25.94 0.81
C ASN A 178 -1.54 -25.58 2.15
N PHE A 179 -2.47 -26.41 2.63
CA PHE A 179 -3.13 -26.18 3.91
C PHE A 179 -2.15 -26.23 5.09
N CYS A 180 -1.28 -27.24 5.11
CA CYS A 180 -0.25 -27.37 6.15
C CYS A 180 0.76 -26.20 6.11
N ALA A 181 1.20 -25.79 4.91
CA ALA A 181 2.14 -24.69 4.74
C ALA A 181 1.53 -23.34 5.19
N LEU A 182 0.30 -23.05 4.77
CA LEU A 182 -0.42 -21.84 5.18
C LEU A 182 -0.68 -21.81 6.69
N SER A 183 -1.05 -22.96 7.28
CA SER A 183 -1.26 -23.08 8.73
C SER A 183 0.05 -22.83 9.50
N LYS A 184 1.16 -23.40 9.03
CA LYS A 184 2.47 -23.17 9.66
C LYS A 184 2.90 -21.71 9.56
N ALA A 185 2.77 -21.10 8.38
CA ALA A 185 3.07 -19.68 8.16
C ALA A 185 2.27 -18.77 9.11
N ALA A 186 0.96 -19.02 9.26
CA ALA A 186 0.10 -18.26 10.17
C ALA A 186 0.54 -18.37 11.63
N THR A 187 0.94 -19.57 12.09
CA THR A 187 1.44 -19.75 13.47
C THR A 187 2.79 -19.07 13.73
N THR A 188 3.55 -18.74 12.68
CA THR A 188 4.82 -18.00 12.77
C THR A 188 4.66 -16.50 12.52
N GLY A 189 3.43 -15.98 12.42
CA GLY A 189 3.16 -14.56 12.16
C GLY A 189 3.30 -14.13 10.69
N LEU A 190 3.44 -15.08 9.75
CA LEU A 190 3.49 -14.83 8.32
C LEU A 190 2.10 -15.03 7.70
N LEU A 191 1.50 -13.96 7.18
CA LEU A 191 0.20 -14.03 6.52
C LEU A 191 0.37 -14.17 5.01
N VAL A 192 0.00 -15.32 4.45
CA VAL A 192 0.04 -15.57 3.00
C VAL A 192 -1.38 -15.71 2.44
N LYS A 193 -1.71 -14.92 1.42
CA LYS A 193 -3.08 -14.80 0.87
C LYS A 193 -3.44 -15.91 -0.14
N GLY A 194 -3.00 -17.15 0.10
CA GLY A 194 -3.33 -18.33 -0.73
C GLY A 194 -2.11 -19.16 -1.16
N GLY A 195 -2.36 -20.37 -1.65
CA GLY A 195 -1.32 -21.33 -2.05
C GLY A 195 -0.48 -20.88 -3.25
N ASP A 196 -1.09 -20.14 -4.19
CA ASP A 196 -0.42 -19.60 -5.37
C ASP A 196 0.77 -18.69 -4.99
N TYR A 197 0.59 -17.89 -3.93
CA TYR A 197 1.61 -16.98 -3.46
C TYR A 197 2.77 -17.72 -2.79
N LEU A 198 2.53 -18.87 -2.15
CA LEU A 198 3.62 -19.74 -1.66
C LEU A 198 4.45 -20.29 -2.83
N GLU A 199 3.79 -20.73 -3.91
CA GLU A 199 4.48 -21.23 -5.11
C GLU A 199 5.27 -20.12 -5.82
N ILE A 200 4.75 -18.89 -5.83
CA ILE A 200 5.45 -17.72 -6.38
C ILE A 200 6.64 -17.36 -5.50
N LEU A 201 6.44 -17.30 -4.18
CA LEU A 201 7.48 -16.98 -3.20
C LEU A 201 8.68 -17.94 -3.32
N ALA A 202 8.40 -19.23 -3.53
CA ALA A 202 9.44 -20.25 -3.76
C ALA A 202 10.29 -20.02 -5.03
N LYS A 203 9.84 -19.17 -5.96
CA LYS A 203 10.51 -18.84 -7.22
C LYS A 203 11.09 -17.43 -7.24
N VAL A 204 10.89 -16.65 -6.18
CA VAL A 204 11.43 -15.29 -6.09
C VAL A 204 12.96 -15.36 -6.04
N LYS A 205 13.61 -14.58 -6.91
CA LYS A 205 15.06 -14.43 -6.96
C LYS A 205 15.54 -13.04 -6.56
N THR A 206 14.63 -12.08 -6.61
CA THR A 206 14.92 -10.67 -6.38
C THR A 206 13.87 -10.11 -5.45
N VAL A 207 14.32 -9.49 -4.37
CA VAL A 207 13.46 -8.79 -3.41
C VAL A 207 13.80 -7.31 -3.49
N ALA A 208 12.77 -6.51 -3.76
CA ALA A 208 12.83 -5.07 -3.68
C ALA A 208 12.12 -4.64 -2.40
N PHE A 209 12.84 -3.92 -1.55
CA PHE A 209 12.31 -3.38 -0.30
C PHE A 209 12.02 -1.91 -0.49
N ASP A 210 10.85 -1.49 -0.02
CA ASP A 210 10.64 -0.09 0.32
C ASP A 210 11.52 0.27 1.53
N LYS A 211 11.95 1.53 1.64
CA LYS A 211 12.81 1.96 2.75
C LYS A 211 11.97 2.25 3.98
N THR A 212 11.13 3.26 3.89
CA THR A 212 10.38 3.83 5.00
C THR A 212 9.24 2.90 5.42
N GLY A 213 9.19 2.53 6.69
CA GLY A 213 8.16 1.64 7.23
C GLY A 213 8.37 0.15 6.93
N THR A 214 9.39 -0.22 6.14
CA THR A 214 9.78 -1.61 5.87
C THR A 214 11.15 -1.92 6.48
N ILE A 215 12.23 -1.33 5.96
CA ILE A 215 13.59 -1.46 6.52
C ILE A 215 13.71 -0.60 7.78
N THR A 216 13.14 0.59 7.73
CA THR A 216 13.20 1.57 8.81
C THR A 216 11.85 1.71 9.53
N ARG A 217 11.87 2.32 10.71
CA ARG A 217 10.68 2.49 11.54
C ARG A 217 9.76 3.61 11.05
N GLY A 218 10.26 4.52 10.19
CA GLY A 218 9.57 5.76 9.87
C GLY A 218 9.68 6.79 11.01
N GLU A 219 10.61 6.55 11.95
CA GLU A 219 10.89 7.42 13.08
C GLU A 219 12.17 8.20 12.75
N PHE A 220 11.98 9.43 12.26
CA PHE A 220 13.08 10.31 11.87
C PHE A 220 13.71 10.95 13.11
N VAL A 221 15.04 10.93 13.14
CA VAL A 221 15.84 11.61 14.16
C VAL A 221 16.67 12.70 13.47
N VAL A 222 16.59 13.91 14.03
CA VAL A 222 17.41 15.05 13.60
C VAL A 222 18.82 14.87 14.16
N THR A 223 19.81 14.88 13.28
CA THR A 223 21.24 14.79 13.62
C THR A 223 22.00 15.91 12.92
N ASN A 224 23.16 16.28 13.47
CA ASN A 224 24.07 17.25 12.84
C ASN A 224 23.39 18.59 12.47
N PHE A 225 22.56 19.13 13.36
CA PHE A 225 21.97 20.44 13.15
C PHE A 225 23.04 21.53 13.31
N GLN A 226 23.34 22.24 12.22
CA GLN A 226 24.42 23.21 12.14
C GLN A 226 23.89 24.54 11.60
N VAL A 227 24.29 25.62 12.27
CA VAL A 227 24.13 26.99 11.79
C VAL A 227 25.34 27.32 10.94
N ILE A 228 25.10 27.88 9.74
CA ILE A 228 26.17 28.23 8.78
C ILE A 228 26.42 29.74 8.74
N SER A 229 25.39 30.54 8.99
CA SER A 229 25.49 32.00 9.01
C SER A 229 25.71 32.52 10.43
N ASP A 230 26.71 33.38 10.62
CA ASP A 230 26.97 34.05 11.91
C ASP A 230 25.85 35.04 12.29
N ASP A 231 25.03 35.47 11.32
CA ASP A 231 23.95 36.43 11.52
C ASP A 231 22.68 35.81 12.14
N VAL A 232 22.61 34.48 12.27
CA VAL A 232 21.43 33.75 12.74
C VAL A 232 21.77 32.91 13.96
N SER A 233 21.03 33.08 15.04
CA SER A 233 21.19 32.22 16.22
C SER A 233 20.54 30.84 16.00
N LEU A 234 21.10 29.81 16.66
CA LEU A 234 20.53 28.46 16.65
C LEU A 234 19.05 28.44 17.05
N ASN A 235 18.67 29.24 18.06
CA ASN A 235 17.31 29.33 18.55
C ASN A 235 16.36 29.93 17.50
N ALA A 236 16.80 30.97 16.77
CA ALA A 236 16.01 31.55 15.69
C ALA A 236 15.82 30.55 14.53
N LEU A 237 16.88 29.83 14.17
CA LEU A 237 16.82 28.81 13.13
C LEU A 237 15.88 27.66 13.49
N LEU A 238 15.96 27.15 14.72
CA LEU A 238 15.06 26.12 15.25
C LEU A 238 13.62 26.61 15.33
N TYR A 239 13.39 27.86 15.71
CA TYR A 239 12.07 28.48 15.73
C TYR A 239 11.46 28.54 14.32
N TRP A 240 12.22 28.96 13.32
CA TRP A 240 11.73 28.99 11.93
C TRP A 240 11.41 27.59 11.42
N VAL A 241 12.34 26.65 11.59
CA VAL A 241 12.16 25.26 11.11
C VAL A 241 10.95 24.60 11.76
N SER A 242 10.88 24.62 13.08
CA SER A 242 9.77 23.97 13.81
C SER A 242 8.42 24.64 13.54
N SER A 243 8.36 25.97 13.38
CA SER A 243 7.11 26.68 13.09
C SER A 243 6.60 26.43 11.67
N ILE A 244 7.48 26.44 10.67
CA ILE A 244 7.10 26.17 9.27
C ILE A 244 6.72 24.69 9.09
N GLU A 245 7.51 23.78 9.63
CA GLU A 245 7.22 22.34 9.54
C GLU A 245 5.97 21.94 10.33
N SER A 246 5.54 22.72 11.32
CA SER A 246 4.25 22.50 12.00
C SER A 246 3.04 22.59 11.05
N LYS A 247 3.18 23.23 9.86
CA LYS A 247 2.16 23.25 8.80
C LYS A 247 2.31 22.14 7.77
N SER A 248 3.39 21.37 7.82
CA SER A 248 3.72 20.31 6.87
C SER A 248 3.14 18.96 7.34
N SER A 249 2.52 18.23 6.41
CA SER A 249 2.03 16.86 6.65
C SER A 249 3.11 15.79 6.44
N HIS A 250 4.36 16.19 6.19
CA HIS A 250 5.44 15.24 5.91
C HIS A 250 5.86 14.48 7.19
N PRO A 251 6.14 13.16 7.14
CA PRO A 251 6.61 12.39 8.31
C PRO A 251 7.84 12.99 9.03
N MET A 252 8.73 13.66 8.29
CA MET A 252 9.91 14.35 8.82
C MET A 252 9.58 15.64 9.60
N ALA A 253 8.43 16.25 9.32
CA ALA A 253 8.01 17.50 9.94
C ALA A 253 7.82 17.33 11.44
N ALA A 254 7.16 16.25 11.85
CA ALA A 254 6.95 15.91 13.26
C ALA A 254 8.27 15.80 14.04
N ALA A 255 9.31 15.20 13.43
CA ALA A 255 10.63 15.08 14.05
C ALA A 255 11.31 16.44 14.24
N LEU A 256 11.09 17.39 13.33
CA LEU A 256 11.66 18.74 13.41
C LEU A 256 10.93 19.61 14.43
N VAL A 257 9.61 19.49 14.51
CA VAL A 257 8.79 20.14 15.55
C VAL A 257 9.22 19.67 16.94
N GLU A 258 9.36 18.35 17.12
CA GLU A 258 9.79 17.78 18.39
C GLU A 258 11.24 18.14 18.74
N TYR A 259 12.12 18.17 17.74
CA TYR A 259 13.50 18.63 17.94
C TYR A 259 13.57 20.08 18.43
N GLY A 260 12.71 20.97 17.92
CA GLY A 260 12.56 22.33 18.42
C GLY A 260 12.13 22.37 19.89
N ARG A 261 11.09 21.60 20.25
CA ARG A 261 10.59 21.51 21.64
C ARG A 261 11.64 20.97 22.62
N LEU A 262 12.42 19.98 22.21
CA LEU A 262 13.53 19.44 23.01
C LEU A 262 14.61 20.49 23.31
N HIS A 263 14.74 21.51 22.47
CA HIS A 263 15.65 22.64 22.67
C HIS A 263 14.97 23.86 23.30
N SER A 264 13.83 23.65 23.97
CA SER A 264 13.04 24.70 24.63
C SER A 264 12.53 25.79 23.69
N ILE A 265 12.28 25.45 22.42
CA ILE A 265 11.66 26.34 21.43
C ILE A 265 10.22 25.91 21.22
N GLU A 266 9.29 26.81 21.51
CA GLU A 266 7.87 26.60 21.25
C GLU A 266 7.55 27.01 19.79
N PRO A 267 7.12 26.07 18.94
CA PRO A 267 6.75 26.39 17.56
C PRO A 267 5.47 27.22 17.52
N LYS A 268 5.44 28.24 16.66
CA LYS A 268 4.28 29.14 16.46
C LYS A 268 3.81 29.10 15.01
N PRO A 269 3.05 28.08 14.60
CA PRO A 269 2.56 27.96 13.23
C PRO A 269 1.72 29.16 12.79
N GLU A 270 1.02 29.83 13.71
CA GLU A 270 0.23 31.03 13.44
C GLU A 270 1.05 32.19 12.85
N ASN A 271 2.35 32.27 13.14
CA ASN A 271 3.23 33.33 12.65
C ASN A 271 3.80 33.05 11.25
N VAL A 272 3.51 31.89 10.67
CA VAL A 272 3.99 31.51 9.34
C VAL A 272 3.02 32.03 8.28
N GLU A 273 3.44 33.04 7.52
CA GLU A 273 2.73 33.55 6.36
C GLU A 273 3.14 32.80 5.08
N ASP A 274 2.28 32.83 4.06
CA ASP A 274 2.54 32.31 2.71
C ASP A 274 3.14 30.90 2.64
N PHE A 275 2.69 29.99 3.50
CA PHE A 275 3.18 28.61 3.51
C PHE A 275 2.96 27.94 2.15
N GLN A 276 4.04 27.38 1.57
CA GLN A 276 4.01 26.62 0.33
C GLN A 276 4.75 25.30 0.49
N ASN A 277 4.16 24.23 -0.02
CA ASN A 277 4.78 22.93 -0.10
C ASN A 277 5.23 22.66 -1.54
N PHE A 278 6.49 22.28 -1.73
CA PHE A 278 7.08 21.91 -3.00
C PHE A 278 7.40 20.40 -3.00
N PRO A 279 6.50 19.55 -3.55
CA PRO A 279 6.64 18.10 -3.51
C PRO A 279 7.98 17.62 -4.06
N GLY A 280 8.71 16.83 -3.27
CA GLY A 280 10.01 16.30 -3.64
C GLY A 280 11.16 17.32 -3.62
N GLU A 281 10.92 18.53 -3.10
CA GLU A 281 11.93 19.58 -2.94
C GLU A 281 12.01 20.07 -1.49
N GLY A 282 10.88 20.45 -0.88
CA GLY A 282 10.84 21.02 0.48
C GLY A 282 9.63 21.92 0.72
N VAL A 283 9.72 22.79 1.72
CA VAL A 283 8.67 23.74 2.13
C VAL A 283 9.22 25.16 2.19
N PHE A 284 8.29 26.12 2.12
CA PHE A 284 8.55 27.55 2.26
C PHE A 284 7.55 28.16 3.25
N GLY A 285 8.01 29.16 3.99
CA GLY A 285 7.15 30.02 4.79
C GLY A 285 7.85 31.33 5.10
N LYS A 286 7.03 32.36 5.35
CA LYS A 286 7.50 33.69 5.72
C LYS A 286 7.25 33.94 7.19
N ILE A 287 8.29 34.32 7.94
CA ILE A 287 8.22 34.63 9.38
C ILE A 287 8.99 35.94 9.61
N ASP A 288 8.40 36.91 10.31
CA ASP A 288 9.03 38.20 10.62
C ASP A 288 9.60 38.91 9.37
N GLU A 289 8.84 38.93 8.28
CA GLU A 289 9.23 39.41 6.94
C GLU A 289 10.39 38.66 6.26
N LYS A 290 10.87 37.56 6.83
CA LYS A 290 11.94 36.73 6.27
C LYS A 290 11.38 35.55 5.50
N ASP A 291 11.86 35.40 4.27
CA ASP A 291 11.54 34.28 3.39
C ASP A 291 12.40 33.07 3.76
N ILE A 292 11.79 32.02 4.33
CA ILE A 292 12.53 30.82 4.78
C ILE A 292 12.18 29.62 3.90
N TYR A 293 13.21 28.97 3.35
CA TYR A 293 13.10 27.76 2.55
C TYR A 293 13.79 26.58 3.25
N ILE A 294 13.11 25.45 3.36
CA ILE A 294 13.61 24.24 4.03
C ILE A 294 13.45 23.07 3.07
N GLY A 295 14.53 22.39 2.70
CA GLY A 295 14.41 21.29 1.75
C GLY A 295 15.71 20.63 1.31
N ASN A 296 15.60 19.72 0.36
CA ASN A 296 16.76 19.05 -0.24
C ASN A 296 17.52 20.01 -1.19
N ARG A 297 18.58 19.52 -1.85
CA ARG A 297 19.42 20.31 -2.77
C ARG A 297 18.63 21.11 -3.83
N ARG A 298 17.44 20.65 -4.26
CA ARG A 298 16.63 21.31 -5.29
C ARG A 298 16.01 22.62 -4.79
N ILE A 299 15.71 22.73 -3.49
CA ILE A 299 15.11 23.94 -2.90
C ILE A 299 16.00 25.18 -3.09
N ARG A 300 17.31 24.97 -3.25
CA ARG A 300 18.30 26.03 -3.51
C ARG A 300 17.91 26.93 -4.68
N LEU A 301 17.38 26.35 -5.75
CA LEU A 301 16.98 27.11 -6.95
C LEU A 301 15.78 28.01 -6.66
N ARG A 302 14.87 27.59 -5.78
CA ARG A 302 13.71 28.40 -5.35
C ARG A 302 14.12 29.54 -4.43
N ALA A 303 15.09 29.28 -3.55
CA ALA A 303 15.69 30.30 -2.69
C ALA A 303 16.47 31.38 -3.48
N GLY A 304 16.77 31.16 -4.78
CA GLY A 304 17.54 32.09 -5.59
C GLY A 304 19.04 32.12 -5.24
N CYS A 305 19.54 31.08 -4.54
CA CYS A 305 20.94 30.98 -4.17
C CYS A 305 21.79 30.50 -5.36
N ALA A 306 22.60 31.40 -5.93
CA ALA A 306 23.49 31.13 -7.06
C ALA A 306 24.81 30.43 -6.68
N ALA A 307 25.15 30.42 -5.38
CA ALA A 307 26.40 29.83 -4.91
C ALA A 307 26.39 28.30 -5.00
N GLU A 308 27.49 27.73 -5.50
CA GLU A 308 27.68 26.29 -5.51
C GLU A 308 28.20 25.84 -4.14
N ILE A 309 27.29 25.30 -3.33
CA ILE A 309 27.62 24.73 -2.02
C ILE A 309 28.05 23.28 -2.23
N GLU A 310 29.22 22.90 -1.72
CA GLU A 310 29.64 21.50 -1.66
C GLU A 310 28.72 20.73 -0.71
N PHE A 311 27.84 19.93 -1.29
CA PHE A 311 26.92 19.09 -0.53
C PHE A 311 27.65 17.85 -0.03
N GLN A 312 27.96 17.80 1.27
CA GLN A 312 28.51 16.59 1.88
C GLN A 312 27.46 15.49 1.90
N ASN A 313 27.54 14.52 0.98
CA ASN A 313 26.73 13.32 1.04
C ASN A 313 27.25 12.44 2.19
N MET A 314 26.55 12.46 3.33
CA MET A 314 26.75 11.46 4.36
C MET A 314 25.92 10.22 4.02
N GLU A 315 26.56 9.07 3.91
CA GLU A 315 25.89 7.82 3.57
C GLU A 315 24.75 7.53 4.55
N GLY A 316 23.58 7.19 3.99
CA GLY A 316 22.39 6.80 4.77
C GLY A 316 21.62 7.95 5.44
N LYS A 317 22.00 9.22 5.24
CA LYS A 317 21.31 10.37 5.83
C LYS A 317 20.68 11.27 4.78
N THR A 318 19.50 11.79 5.07
CA THR A 318 18.83 12.81 4.25
C THR A 318 19.30 14.19 4.72
N ASN A 319 20.08 14.88 3.91
CA ASN A 319 20.49 16.25 4.22
C ASN A 319 19.40 17.24 3.81
N VAL A 320 19.13 18.18 4.72
CA VAL A 320 18.17 19.26 4.55
C VAL A 320 18.89 20.58 4.77
N TYR A 321 18.60 21.52 3.88
CA TYR A 321 19.20 22.85 3.84
C TYR A 321 18.14 23.88 4.18
N ILE A 322 18.57 24.91 4.91
CA ILE A 322 17.71 26.01 5.34
C ILE A 322 18.27 27.30 4.75
N TYR A 323 17.46 28.01 3.98
CA TYR A 323 17.80 29.29 3.38
C TYR A 323 16.92 30.40 3.94
N CYS A 324 17.50 31.59 4.12
CA CYS A 324 16.79 32.83 4.41
C CYS A 324 16.98 33.77 3.22
N GLY A 325 15.96 33.94 2.38
CA GLY A 325 16.12 34.50 1.05
C GLY A 325 17.13 33.67 0.25
N ALA A 326 18.16 34.32 -0.30
CA ALA A 326 19.21 33.66 -1.11
C ALA A 326 20.42 33.14 -0.30
N THR A 327 20.44 33.32 1.03
CA THR A 327 21.58 32.91 1.87
C THR A 327 21.31 31.58 2.56
N LEU A 328 22.30 30.69 2.54
CA LEU A 328 22.25 29.43 3.31
C LEU A 328 22.53 29.76 4.78
N VAL A 329 21.54 29.53 5.65
CA VAL A 329 21.63 29.86 7.08
C VAL A 329 21.87 28.64 7.96
N GLY A 330 21.53 27.45 7.48
CA GLY A 330 21.79 26.22 8.23
C GLY A 330 21.57 24.94 7.44
N THR A 331 21.98 23.84 8.06
CA THR A 331 21.84 22.49 7.52
C THR A 331 21.58 21.51 8.66
N PHE A 332 20.85 20.44 8.37
CA PHE A 332 20.73 19.31 9.28
C PHE A 332 20.59 18.01 8.49
N SER A 333 20.84 16.90 9.17
CA SER A 333 20.72 15.56 8.60
C SER A 333 19.62 14.80 9.32
N LEU A 334 18.68 14.25 8.57
CA LEU A 334 17.68 13.33 9.09
C LEU A 334 18.15 11.90 8.85
N SER A 335 18.07 11.07 9.89
CA SER A 335 18.23 9.63 9.77
C SER A 335 16.96 8.95 10.25
N ASP A 336 16.45 8.03 9.45
CA ASP A 336 15.38 7.12 9.88
C ASP A 336 16.02 5.90 10.55
N THR A 337 15.50 5.52 11.71
CA THR A 337 16.06 4.41 12.48
C THR A 337 15.72 3.08 11.82
N CYS A 338 16.72 2.22 11.61
CA CYS A 338 16.50 0.88 11.11
C CYS A 338 15.67 0.05 12.11
N ARG A 339 14.83 -0.86 11.61
CA ARG A 339 14.18 -1.86 12.46
C ARG A 339 15.22 -2.82 13.07
N SER A 340 14.95 -3.28 14.27
CA SER A 340 15.67 -4.41 14.88
C SER A 340 15.45 -5.66 14.03
N GLY A 341 16.51 -6.39 13.68
CA GLY A 341 16.39 -7.55 12.81
C GLY A 341 16.51 -7.24 11.31
N ALA A 342 16.52 -5.97 10.90
CA ALA A 342 16.52 -5.61 9.47
C ALA A 342 17.83 -5.98 8.77
N MET A 343 18.96 -5.81 9.47
CA MET A 343 20.28 -6.17 8.95
C MET A 343 20.40 -7.69 8.85
N GLU A 344 20.05 -8.40 9.92
CA GLU A 344 20.08 -9.87 9.97
C GLU A 344 19.18 -10.48 8.88
N ALA A 345 17.97 -9.94 8.69
CA ALA A 345 17.06 -10.42 7.65
C ALA A 345 17.64 -10.22 6.24
N VAL A 346 18.29 -9.09 5.96
CA VAL A 346 18.92 -8.84 4.65
C VAL A 346 20.11 -9.77 4.43
N GLU A 347 20.89 -10.06 5.47
CA GLU A 347 22.01 -11.01 5.40
C GLU A 347 21.50 -12.44 5.15
N GLU A 348 20.47 -12.88 5.86
CA GLU A 348 19.84 -14.18 5.65
C GLU A 348 19.31 -14.32 4.22
N ILE A 349 18.62 -13.30 3.69
CA ILE A 349 18.10 -13.35 2.32
C ILE A 349 19.24 -13.40 1.30
N LYS A 350 20.34 -12.66 1.51
CA LYS A 350 21.54 -12.76 0.66
C LYS A 350 22.19 -14.15 0.73
N SER A 351 22.16 -14.80 1.88
CA SER A 351 22.72 -16.14 2.07
C SER A 351 21.93 -17.23 1.30
N LEU A 352 20.66 -16.95 0.98
CA LEU A 352 19.77 -17.83 0.21
C LEU A 352 19.96 -17.73 -1.32
N ASP A 353 21.08 -17.15 -1.80
CA ASP A 353 21.41 -16.95 -3.23
C ASP A 353 20.38 -16.07 -3.99
N GLN A 354 19.70 -15.17 -3.27
CA GLN A 354 18.78 -14.17 -3.83
C GLN A 354 19.48 -12.81 -4.00
N MET A 355 19.32 -12.18 -5.18
CA MET A 355 19.83 -10.82 -5.43
C MET A 355 18.90 -9.79 -4.79
N CYS A 356 19.30 -9.21 -3.66
CA CYS A 356 18.57 -8.10 -3.02
C CYS A 356 18.94 -6.75 -3.63
N HIS A 357 17.94 -5.99 -4.07
CA HIS A 357 18.09 -4.58 -4.45
C HIS A 357 17.15 -3.72 -3.60
N ALA A 358 17.69 -2.90 -2.70
CA ALA A 358 16.92 -1.83 -2.08
C ALA A 358 16.80 -0.69 -3.10
N TYR A 359 15.57 -0.34 -3.50
CA TYR A 359 15.34 0.81 -4.36
C TYR A 359 14.99 2.03 -3.49
N ARG A 360 15.81 3.07 -3.67
CA ARG A 360 15.82 4.44 -3.12
C ARG A 360 14.71 4.90 -2.18
#